data_AF-A0A1G3SXF5-F1
#
_entry.id   AF-A0A1G3SXF5-F1
#
_cell.length_a   1.000
_cell.length_b   1.000
_cell.length_c   1.000
_cell.angle_alpha   90.00
_cell.angle_beta   90.00
_cell.angle_gamma   90.00
#
_symmetry.space_group_name_H-M   'P 1'
#
loop_
_entity.id
_entity.type
_entity.pdbx_description
1 polymer ?
#
loop_
_entity_poly.entity_id
_entity_poly.type
_entity_poly.pdbx_seq_one_letter_code
_entity_poly.pdbx_strand_id
1 'polypeptide(L)'
;MKILYFGGQKSGKSTLAEAKALSISDQKPYYLATYDTSFGDDEMSVRIDVGTGVIPNDPISRRFVDYSGVIGQELAHICDEVYEVKLGMEIRLK
;
A
#
# COMPACT_ATOMS: atom_id res chain seq x y z
N MET A 1 14.48 -8.15 -8.62
CA MET A 1 13.04 -8.45 -8.62
C MET A 1 12.32 -7.39 -7.79
N LYS A 2 11.28 -6.75 -8.34
CA LYS A 2 10.46 -5.72 -7.70
C LYS A 2 9.05 -6.28 -7.49
N ILE A 3 8.56 -6.23 -6.27
CA ILE A 3 7.24 -6.78 -5.93
C ILE A 3 6.41 -5.70 -5.27
N LEU A 4 5.16 -5.53 -5.73
CA LEU A 4 4.21 -4.59 -5.17
C LEU A 4 3.10 -5.32 -4.42
N TYR A 5 2.94 -4.98 -3.15
CA TYR A 5 1.80 -5.36 -2.32
C TYR A 5 0.93 -4.13 -2.05
N PHE A 6 -0.30 -4.12 -2.54
CA PHE A 6 -1.24 -3.01 -2.30
C PHE A 6 -2.56 -3.52 -1.72
N GLY A 7 -3.33 -2.61 -1.13
CA GLY A 7 -4.62 -2.93 -0.51
C GLY A 7 -4.99 -1.95 0.58
N GLY A 8 -6.22 -2.07 1.08
CA GLY A 8 -6.80 -1.18 2.07
C GLY A 8 -6.02 -1.11 3.40
N GLN A 9 -6.41 -0.18 4.26
CA GLN A 9 -5.86 -0.11 5.60
C GLN A 9 -6.15 -1.41 6.37
N LYS A 10 -5.17 -1.87 7.18
CA LYS A 10 -5.25 -3.12 7.96
C LYS A 10 -5.55 -4.37 7.11
N SER A 11 -5.26 -4.34 5.80
CA SER A 11 -5.49 -5.51 4.93
C SER A 11 -4.53 -6.67 5.16
N GLY A 12 -3.41 -6.47 5.87
CA GLY A 12 -2.36 -7.48 6.05
C GLY A 12 -1.22 -7.40 5.01
N LYS A 13 -1.23 -6.39 4.12
CA LYS A 13 -0.20 -6.23 3.07
C LYS A 13 1.24 -6.22 3.57
N SER A 14 1.53 -5.55 4.69
CA SER A 14 2.90 -5.49 5.24
C SER A 14 3.38 -6.87 5.70
N THR A 15 2.52 -7.62 6.41
CA THR A 15 2.86 -8.98 6.88
C THR A 15 3.18 -9.93 5.73
N LEU A 16 2.39 -9.90 4.65
CA LEU A 16 2.62 -10.74 3.47
C LEU A 16 3.87 -10.29 2.70
N ALA A 17 4.08 -8.98 2.54
CA ALA A 17 5.28 -8.44 1.90
C ALA A 17 6.56 -8.80 2.66
N GLU A 18 6.55 -8.74 3.99
CA GLU A 18 7.66 -9.14 4.85
C GLU A 18 7.95 -10.64 4.74
N ALA A 19 6.91 -11.49 4.78
CA ALA A 19 7.06 -12.93 4.60
C ALA A 19 7.66 -13.28 3.23
N LYS A 20 7.19 -12.62 2.17
CA LYS A 20 7.75 -12.77 0.82
C LYS A 20 9.20 -12.31 0.76
N ALA A 21 9.52 -11.14 1.31
CA ALA A 21 10.88 -10.61 1.35
C ALA A 21 11.85 -11.58 2.06
N LEU A 22 11.44 -12.15 3.20
CA LEU A 22 12.23 -13.16 3.90
C LEU A 22 12.41 -14.45 3.08
N SER A 23 11.37 -14.89 2.36
CA SER A 23 11.44 -16.12 1.57
C SER A 23 12.36 -16.05 0.34
N ILE A 24 12.59 -14.85 -0.21
CA ILE A 24 13.37 -14.63 -1.44
C ILE A 24 14.76 -14.06 -1.19
N SER A 25 15.07 -13.70 0.05
CA SER A 25 16.30 -12.99 0.38
C SER A 25 17.35 -13.95 0.94
N ASP A 26 18.48 -14.07 0.23
CA ASP A 26 19.65 -14.80 0.72
C ASP A 26 20.40 -14.03 1.83
N GLN A 27 20.16 -12.73 1.93
CA GLN A 27 20.77 -11.83 2.90
C GLN A 27 19.71 -11.22 3.83
N LYS A 28 20.13 -10.54 4.89
CA LYS A 28 19.21 -9.85 5.80
C LYS A 28 18.49 -8.69 5.05
N PRO A 29 17.16 -8.70 4.91
CA PRO A 29 16.43 -7.59 4.28
C PRO A 29 16.39 -6.37 5.22
N TYR A 30 16.20 -5.18 4.63
CA TYR A 30 16.06 -3.92 5.35
C TYR A 30 14.65 -3.37 5.18
N TYR A 31 14.09 -2.83 6.27
CA TYR A 31 12.79 -2.18 6.27
C TYR A 31 12.97 -0.66 6.24
N LEU A 32 12.39 0.01 5.23
CA LEU A 32 12.38 1.47 5.12
C LEU A 32 11.00 2.00 5.49
N ALA A 33 10.87 2.60 6.66
CA ALA A 33 9.67 3.31 7.07
C ALA A 33 9.73 4.77 6.58
N THR A 34 8.83 5.15 5.69
CA THR A 34 8.77 6.52 5.12
C THR A 34 7.75 7.42 5.83
N TYR A 35 7.06 6.92 6.86
CA TYR A 35 6.09 7.69 7.61
C TYR A 35 6.78 8.69 8.53
N ASP A 36 6.34 9.95 8.48
CA ASP A 36 6.80 11.00 9.36
C ASP A 36 5.79 11.20 10.49
N THR A 37 6.23 10.97 11.73
CA THR A 37 5.40 11.13 12.94
C THR A 37 5.30 12.58 13.40
N SER A 38 6.00 13.53 12.78
CA SER A 38 6.09 14.91 13.25
C SER A 38 4.80 15.73 13.08
N PHE A 39 3.82 15.23 12.33
CA PHE A 39 2.65 16.01 11.91
C PHE A 39 1.41 15.90 12.82
N GLY A 40 1.44 15.12 13.91
CA GLY A 40 0.29 15.01 14.81
C GLY A 40 -1.00 14.64 14.05
N ASP A 41 -0.92 13.57 13.26
CA ASP A 41 -1.87 13.29 12.18
C ASP A 41 -3.20 12.68 12.69
N ASP A 42 -4.00 13.54 13.33
CA ASP A 42 -5.39 13.25 13.69
C ASP A 42 -6.23 12.93 12.43
N GLU A 43 -5.84 13.42 11.25
CA GLU A 43 -6.51 13.16 9.98
C GLU A 43 -6.32 11.70 9.51
N MET A 44 -5.14 11.11 9.74
CA MET A 44 -4.88 9.68 9.54
C MET A 44 -5.73 8.81 10.47
N SER A 45 -6.15 9.33 11.62
CA SER A 45 -7.11 8.66 12.52
C SER A 45 -8.55 8.69 11.98
N VAL A 46 -8.91 9.71 11.19
CA VAL A 46 -10.21 9.85 10.51
C VAL A 46 -10.24 9.05 9.19
N ARG A 47 -9.12 8.93 8.48
CA ARG A 47 -8.98 8.22 7.20
C ARG A 47 -9.07 6.69 7.29
N ILE A 48 -9.36 6.14 8.48
CA ILE A 48 -9.41 4.70 8.78
C ILE A 48 -10.54 3.93 8.06
N ASP A 49 -11.44 4.61 7.34
CA ASP A 49 -12.63 3.97 6.73
C ASP A 49 -12.74 4.08 5.19
N VAL A 50 -11.85 4.81 4.50
CA VAL A 50 -11.95 5.01 3.02
C VAL A 50 -11.27 3.91 2.18
N GLY A 51 -10.95 2.78 2.78
CA GLY A 51 -10.13 1.72 2.18
C GLY A 51 -10.71 0.98 0.97
N THR A 52 -11.95 1.26 0.55
CA THR A 52 -12.56 0.65 -0.64
C THR A 52 -13.63 1.56 -1.26
N GLY A 53 -13.34 2.13 -2.44
CA GLY A 53 -14.36 2.57 -3.40
C GLY A 53 -15.15 3.85 -3.09
N VAL A 54 -14.92 4.54 -1.96
CA VAL A 54 -15.60 5.80 -1.67
C VAL A 54 -14.78 6.97 -2.21
N ILE A 55 -15.36 7.69 -3.15
CA ILE A 55 -14.81 8.94 -3.69
C ILE A 55 -15.08 10.05 -2.65
N PRO A 56 -14.05 10.71 -2.09
CA PRO A 56 -14.26 11.81 -1.17
C PRO A 56 -14.94 12.99 -1.86
N ASN A 57 -15.82 13.68 -1.13
CA ASN A 57 -16.49 14.89 -1.62
C ASN A 57 -15.62 16.13 -1.50
N ASP A 58 -14.59 16.12 -0.64
CA ASP A 58 -13.67 17.23 -0.51
C ASP A 58 -12.58 17.20 -1.61
N PRO A 59 -12.22 18.36 -2.19
CA PRO A 59 -11.28 18.41 -3.31
C PRO A 59 -9.86 17.90 -2.98
N ILE A 60 -9.43 18.02 -1.72
CA ILE A 60 -8.08 17.65 -1.30
C ILE A 60 -7.93 16.13 -1.28
N SER A 61 -8.84 15.45 -0.59
CA SER A 61 -8.86 13.99 -0.52
C SER A 61 -9.13 13.38 -1.88
N ARG A 62 -9.95 14.04 -2.72
CA ARG A 62 -10.14 13.60 -4.12
C ARG A 62 -8.83 13.63 -4.91
N ARG A 63 -8.09 14.73 -4.86
CA ARG A 63 -6.76 14.83 -5.51
C ARG A 63 -5.78 13.79 -4.96
N PHE A 64 -5.80 13.55 -3.65
CA PHE A 64 -4.98 12.50 -3.04
C PHE A 64 -5.29 11.12 -3.62
N VAL A 65 -6.58 10.76 -3.74
CA VAL A 65 -7.00 9.50 -4.37
C VAL A 65 -6.58 9.43 -5.83
N ASP A 66 -6.79 10.50 -6.60
CA ASP A 66 -6.41 10.54 -8.02
C ASP A 66 -4.89 10.35 -8.20
N TYR A 67 -4.07 11.09 -7.45
CA TYR A 67 -2.61 10.96 -7.51
C TYR A 67 -2.11 9.59 -7.02
N SER A 68 -2.71 9.05 -5.95
CA SER A 68 -2.39 7.70 -5.48
C SER A 68 -2.68 6.65 -6.55
N GLY A 69 -3.78 6.83 -7.31
CA GLY A 69 -4.13 5.96 -8.43
C GLY A 69 -3.14 6.03 -9.59
N VAL A 70 -2.68 7.22 -9.97
CA VAL A 70 -1.64 7.41 -11.00
C VAL A 70 -0.33 6.76 -10.55
N ILE A 71 0.12 7.05 -9.33
CA ILE A 71 1.36 6.46 -8.78
C ILE A 71 1.25 4.93 -8.71
N GLY A 72 0.10 4.41 -8.28
CA GLY A 72 -0.14 2.97 -8.21
C GLY A 72 -0.04 2.28 -9.57
N GLN A 73 -0.53 2.92 -10.64
CA GLN A 73 -0.40 2.41 -12.01
C GLN A 73 1.06 2.37 -12.47
N GLU A 74 1.81 3.44 -12.24
CA GLU A 74 3.24 3.51 -12.59
C GLU A 74 4.05 2.45 -11.81
N LEU A 75 3.78 2.29 -10.51
CA LEU A 75 4.42 1.26 -9.68
C LEU A 75 4.10 -0.15 -10.20
N ALA A 76 2.83 -0.44 -10.51
CA ALA A 76 2.43 -1.75 -11.04
C ALA A 76 3.09 -2.04 -12.41
N HIS A 77 3.30 -1.01 -13.23
CA HIS A 77 3.98 -1.15 -14.51
C HIS A 77 5.44 -1.61 -14.35
N ILE A 78 6.17 -0.98 -13.40
CA ILE A 78 7.61 -1.27 -13.18
C ILE A 78 7.90 -2.49 -12.31
N CYS A 79 6.90 -3.03 -11.61
CA CYS A 79 7.04 -4.21 -10.76
C CYS A 79 6.94 -5.52 -11.55
N ASP A 80 7.69 -6.54 -11.13
CA ASP A 80 7.66 -7.87 -11.73
C ASP A 80 6.43 -8.65 -11.26
N GLU A 81 6.07 -8.52 -9.98
CA GLU A 81 4.88 -9.13 -9.38
C GLU A 81 4.00 -8.07 -8.71
N VAL A 82 2.68 -8.20 -8.83
CA VAL A 82 1.71 -7.29 -8.21
C VAL A 82 0.62 -8.09 -7.49
N TYR A 83 0.43 -7.81 -6.20
CA TYR A 83 -0.51 -8.50 -5.32
C TYR A 83 -1.52 -7.53 -4.74
N GLU A 84 -2.81 -7.84 -4.90
CA GLU A 84 -3.89 -7.19 -4.16
C GLU A 84 -4.12 -7.95 -2.85
N VAL A 85 -4.17 -7.24 -1.72
CA VAL A 85 -4.41 -7.82 -0.40
C VAL A 85 -5.71 -7.31 0.22
N LYS A 86 -6.59 -8.23 0.59
CA LYS A 86 -7.85 -7.97 1.29
C LYS A 86 -8.03 -8.98 2.42
N LEU A 87 -8.34 -8.49 3.63
CA LEU A 87 -8.63 -9.35 4.80
C LEU A 87 -7.55 -10.42 5.08
N GLY A 88 -6.28 -10.08 4.90
CA GLY A 88 -5.15 -10.99 5.10
C GLY A 88 -4.88 -11.96 3.95
N MET A 89 -5.67 -11.89 2.87
CA MET A 89 -5.55 -12.77 1.70
C MET A 89 -4.96 -11.99 0.52
N GLU A 90 -3.97 -12.56 -0.15
CA GLU A 90 -3.39 -12.02 -1.38
C GLU A 90 -3.94 -12.70 -2.64
N ILE A 91 -4.11 -11.90 -3.70
CA ILE A 91 -4.35 -12.37 -5.06
C ILE A 91 -3.28 -11.76 -5.96
N ARG A 92 -2.57 -12.60 -6.71
CA ARG A 92 -1.60 -12.16 -7.71
C ARG A 92 -2.33 -11.64 -8.96
N LEU A 93 -2.02 -10.42 -9.36
CA LEU A 93 -2.56 -9.76 -10.56
C LEU A 93 -1.59 -9.81 -11.75
N LYS A 94 -0.28 -9.79 -11.46
CA LYS A 94 0.85 -9.86 -12.40
C LYS A 94 1.94 -10.71 -11.76
#